data_AF-A0A7W9ARR5-F1
#
_entry.id   AF-A0A7W9ARR5-F1
#
_cell.length_a   1.000
_cell.length_b   1.000
_cell.length_c   1.000
_cell.angle_alpha   90.00
_cell.angle_beta   90.00
_cell.angle_gamma   90.00
#
_symmetry.space_group_name_H-M   'P 1'
#
loop_
_entity.id
_entity.type
_entity.pdbx_description
1 polymer ?
#
loop_
_entity_poly.entity_id
_entity_poly.type
_entity_poly.pdbx_seq_one_letter_code
_entity_poly.pdbx_strand_id
1 'polypeptide(L)'
;MLAPRVRVNAVAPGLTIPTQDYGAAQLARLTASMPLERLSQPEDVAAAVVYLAGARASTGQTLFVDGGAGLHDFARDFVHLERD
;
A
#
# COMPACT_ATOMS: atom_id res chain seq x y z
N MET A 1 -3.45 -13.02 24.69
CA MET A 1 -4.57 -12.57 23.83
C MET A 1 -5.02 -11.19 24.30
N LEU A 2 -5.12 -10.19 23.42
CA LEU A 2 -5.38 -8.78 23.80
C LEU A 2 -6.87 -8.37 23.78
N ALA A 3 -7.72 -9.12 23.09
CA ALA A 3 -9.16 -8.90 23.08
C ALA A 3 -9.81 -9.30 24.43
N PRO A 4 -10.92 -8.64 24.84
CA PRO A 4 -11.65 -7.58 24.14
C PRO A 4 -11.09 -6.17 24.38
N ARG A 5 -10.05 -6.03 25.21
CA ARG A 5 -9.51 -4.74 25.64
C ARG A 5 -8.84 -3.95 24.53
N VAL A 6 -8.20 -4.63 23.58
CA VAL A 6 -7.48 -4.01 22.46
C VAL A 6 -7.82 -4.74 21.16
N ARG A 7 -8.03 -3.97 20.09
CA ARG A 7 -8.12 -4.45 18.70
C ARG A 7 -6.77 -4.22 18.03
N VAL A 8 -6.37 -5.15 17.16
CA VAL A 8 -5.14 -5.06 16.37
C VAL A 8 -5.50 -5.24 14.91
N ASN A 9 -5.10 -4.31 14.05
CA ASN A 9 -5.25 -4.40 12.60
C ASN A 9 -3.95 -3.93 11.94
N ALA A 10 -3.80 -4.21 10.65
CA ALA A 10 -2.66 -3.80 9.85
C ALA A 10 -3.11 -2.99 8.62
N VAL A 11 -2.21 -2.10 8.17
CA VAL A 11 -2.30 -1.42 6.88
C VAL A 11 -1.09 -1.84 6.07
N ALA A 12 -1.31 -2.33 4.85
CA ALA A 12 -0.28 -2.81 3.93
C ALA A 12 -0.17 -1.82 2.74
N PRO A 13 0.75 -0.85 2.82
CA PRO A 13 0.93 0.14 1.76
C PRO A 13 1.69 -0.41 0.55
N GLY A 14 1.43 0.18 -0.62
CA GLY A 14 2.27 0.03 -1.81
C GLY A 14 3.47 0.98 -1.82
N LEU A 15 4.09 1.16 -2.99
CA LEU A 15 5.13 2.17 -3.16
C LEU A 15 4.55 3.57 -2.87
N THR A 16 4.82 4.08 -1.66
CA THR A 16 4.17 5.29 -1.15
C THR A 16 5.09 6.51 -1.17
N ILE A 17 6.34 6.32 -0.76
CA ILE A 17 7.37 7.35 -0.77
C ILE A 17 8.54 6.77 -1.56
N PRO A 18 8.78 7.20 -2.80
CA PRO A 18 9.90 6.69 -3.58
C PRO A 18 11.22 7.16 -2.98
N THR A 19 12.21 6.27 -2.97
CA THR A 19 13.60 6.68 -2.71
C THR A 19 14.15 7.46 -3.89
N GLN A 20 15.27 8.15 -3.66
CA GLN A 20 16.01 8.89 -4.68
C GLN A 20 16.55 8.00 -5.83
N ASP A 21 16.50 6.68 -5.69
CA ASP A 21 16.89 5.72 -6.73
C ASP A 21 15.82 5.57 -7.84
N TYR A 22 14.59 6.03 -7.60
CA TYR A 22 13.51 5.98 -8.59
C TYR A 22 13.58 7.18 -9.54
N GLY A 23 13.80 6.91 -10.83
CA GLY A 23 13.67 7.92 -11.87
C GLY A 23 12.21 8.31 -12.13
N ALA A 24 11.98 9.55 -12.59
CA ALA A 24 10.64 10.03 -12.92
C ALA A 24 9.93 9.17 -13.99
N ALA A 25 10.67 8.69 -14.99
CA ALA A 25 10.13 7.81 -16.03
C ALA A 25 9.75 6.42 -15.47
N GLN A 26 10.57 5.87 -14.55
CA GLN A 26 10.26 4.62 -13.87
C GLN A 26 8.99 4.76 -13.01
N LEU A 27 8.86 5.85 -12.25
CA LEU A 27 7.66 6.16 -11.46
C LEU A 27 6.40 6.25 -12.32
N ALA A 28 6.48 6.87 -13.50
CA ALA A 28 5.36 6.94 -14.43
C ALA A 28 4.95 5.56 -14.95
N ARG A 29 5.92 4.70 -15.33
CA ARG A 29 5.65 3.32 -15.75
C ARG A 29 5.03 2.48 -14.64
N LEU A 30 5.59 2.57 -13.43
CA LEU A 30 5.05 1.89 -12.26
C LEU A 30 3.61 2.34 -11.97
N THR A 31 3.35 3.63 -12.02
CA THR A 31 2.00 4.20 -11.83
C THR A 31 1.00 3.62 -12.84
N ALA A 32 1.37 3.61 -14.12
CA ALA A 32 0.52 3.07 -15.18
C ALA A 32 0.31 1.54 -15.08
N SER A 33 1.22 0.82 -14.42
CA SER A 33 1.10 -0.63 -14.22
C SER A 33 0.17 -1.03 -13.06
N MET A 34 -0.22 -0.08 -12.20
CA MET A 34 -1.13 -0.35 -11.08
C MET A 34 -2.58 -0.47 -11.55
N PRO A 35 -3.40 -1.37 -10.99
CA PRO A 35 -4.83 -1.49 -11.32
C PRO A 35 -5.63 -0.21 -11.18
N LEU A 36 -5.29 0.64 -10.21
CA LEU A 36 -5.93 1.93 -10.00
C LEU A 36 -5.23 3.09 -10.72
N GLU A 37 -4.23 2.79 -11.56
CA GLU A 37 -3.39 3.75 -12.29
C GLU A 37 -2.79 4.83 -11.37
N ARG A 38 -2.54 4.47 -10.11
CA ARG A 38 -1.99 5.36 -9.08
C ARG A 38 -1.13 4.59 -8.11
N LEU A 39 -0.10 5.26 -7.62
CA LEU A 39 0.64 4.86 -6.43
C LEU A 39 -0.08 5.36 -5.17
N SER A 40 0.10 4.66 -4.04
CA SER A 40 -0.38 5.14 -2.75
C SER A 40 0.37 6.40 -2.33
N GLN A 41 -0.31 7.27 -1.60
CA GLN A 41 0.26 8.47 -0.98
C GLN A 41 0.22 8.33 0.55
N PRO A 42 1.08 9.04 1.30
CA PRO A 42 1.07 9.00 2.77
C PRO A 42 -0.32 9.27 3.36
N GLU A 43 -1.09 10.15 2.74
CA GLU A 43 -2.45 10.51 3.14
C GLU A 43 -3.43 9.34 3.00
N ASP A 44 -3.26 8.47 1.99
CA ASP A 44 -4.09 7.27 1.83
C ASP A 44 -3.85 6.29 2.99
N VAL A 45 -2.59 6.11 3.39
CA VAL A 45 -2.20 5.26 4.53
C VAL A 45 -2.80 5.81 5.82
N ALA A 46 -2.68 7.12 6.04
CA ALA A 46 -3.26 7.78 7.21
C ALA A 46 -4.80 7.64 7.25
N ALA A 47 -5.48 7.83 6.12
CA ALA A 47 -6.92 7.65 6.02
C ALA A 47 -7.36 6.21 6.35
N ALA A 48 -6.60 5.21 5.88
CA ALA A 48 -6.85 3.80 6.21
C ALA A 48 -6.67 3.48 7.70
N VAL A 49 -5.67 4.08 8.36
CA VAL A 49 -5.50 3.96 9.82
C VAL A 49 -6.69 4.57 10.55
N VAL A 50 -7.14 5.76 10.15
CA VAL A 50 -8.32 6.41 10.74
C VAL A 50 -9.59 5.56 10.55
N TYR A 51 -9.77 4.97 9.37
CA TYR A 51 -10.86 4.04 9.10
C TYR A 51 -10.85 2.83 10.05
N LEU A 52 -9.72 2.14 10.18
CA LEU A 52 -9.58 0.97 11.06
C LEU A 52 -9.72 1.32 12.55
N ALA A 53 -9.30 2.53 12.94
CA ALA A 53 -9.52 3.06 14.27
C ALA A 53 -11.02 3.22 14.56
N GLY A 54 -11.81 3.70 13.59
CA GLY A 54 -13.27 3.83 13.67
C GLY A 54 -14.05 2.52 13.59
N ALA A 55 -13.51 1.50 12.92
CA ALA A 55 -14.15 0.19 12.74
C ALA A 55 -14.15 -0.67 14.02
N ARG A 56 -15.00 -0.32 14.99
CA ARG A 56 -15.02 -0.92 16.35
C ARG A 56 -15.23 -2.44 16.39
N ALA A 57 -15.87 -3.01 15.38
CA ALA A 57 -16.08 -4.46 15.27
C ALA A 57 -14.94 -5.19 14.53
N SER A 58 -13.89 -4.49 14.09
CA SER A 58 -12.79 -5.05 13.31
C SER A 58 -11.50 -5.22 14.12
N THR A 59 -11.00 -6.45 14.16
CA THR A 59 -9.67 -6.84 14.65
C THR A 59 -9.15 -8.02 13.81
N GLY A 60 -7.83 -8.13 13.66
CA GLY A 60 -7.16 -9.18 12.89
C GLY A 60 -7.17 -8.97 11.38
N GLN A 61 -7.58 -7.79 10.90
CA GLN A 61 -7.65 -7.50 9.47
C GLN A 61 -6.39 -6.79 8.97
N THR A 62 -6.03 -7.06 7.72
CA THR A 62 -5.02 -6.31 6.97
C THR A 62 -5.73 -5.58 5.83
N LEU A 63 -5.61 -4.25 5.81
CA LEU A 63 -6.14 -3.41 4.74
C LEU A 63 -5.01 -3.03 3.79
N PHE A 64 -5.12 -3.45 2.52
CA PHE A 64 -4.17 -3.09 1.48
C PHE A 64 -4.47 -1.69 0.93
N VAL A 65 -3.44 -0.85 0.87
CA VAL A 65 -3.50 0.55 0.43
C VAL A 65 -2.36 0.75 -0.57
N ASP A 66 -2.47 0.11 -1.72
CA ASP A 66 -1.33 -0.16 -2.58
C ASP A 66 -1.60 0.07 -4.07
N GLY A 67 -2.68 0.76 -4.41
CA GLY A 67 -3.07 0.98 -5.81
C GLY A 67 -3.53 -0.29 -6.53
N GLY A 68 -3.70 -1.41 -5.81
CA GLY A 68 -3.98 -2.72 -6.38
C GLY A 68 -2.72 -3.54 -6.69
N ALA A 69 -1.52 -3.07 -6.29
CA ALA A 69 -0.27 -3.80 -6.45
C ALA A 69 -0.37 -5.29 -6.07
N GLY A 70 -0.93 -5.61 -4.90
CA GLY A 70 -1.06 -6.98 -4.41
C GLY A 70 -1.99 -7.88 -5.24
N LEU A 71 -2.68 -7.36 -6.25
CA LEU A 71 -3.51 -8.13 -7.18
C LEU A 71 -2.72 -8.59 -8.42
N HIS A 72 -1.48 -8.13 -8.59
CA HIS A 72 -0.59 -8.53 -9.68
C HIS A 72 0.49 -9.49 -9.20
N ASP A 73 0.77 -10.49 -10.02
CA ASP A 73 2.00 -11.26 -9.91
C ASP A 73 3.11 -10.51 -10.65
N PHE A 74 4.08 -10.00 -9.91
CA PHE A 74 5.20 -9.26 -10.48
C PHE A 74 6.37 -10.21 -10.76
N ALA A 75 6.93 -10.15 -11.97
CA ALA A 75 8.06 -10.99 -12.36
C ALA A 75 9.34 -10.75 -11.53
N ARG A 76 9.44 -9.59 -10.84
CA ARG A 76 10.55 -9.18 -9.96
C ARG A 76 10.04 -8.25 -8.86
N ASP A 77 10.84 -8.07 -7.82
CA ASP A 77 10.57 -7.14 -6.72
C ASP A 77 10.41 -5.69 -7.21
N PHE A 78 9.62 -4.91 -6.46
CA PHE A 78 9.24 -3.52 -6.78
C PHE A 78 10.40 -2.57 -7.08
N VAL A 79 11.57 -2.78 -6.47
CA VAL A 79 12.77 -1.95 -6.70
C VAL A 79 13.40 -2.22 -8.07
N HIS A 80 13.15 -3.39 -8.65
CA HIS A 80 13.72 -3.82 -9.93
C HIS A 80 12.73 -3.80 -11.09
N LEU A 81 11.45 -3.57 -10.82
CA LEU A 81 10.43 -3.41 -11.85
C LEU A 81 10.68 -2.14 -12.68
N GLU A 82 10.45 -2.25 -13.98
CA GLU A 82 10.47 -1.13 -14.93
C GLU A 82 11.78 -0.31 -14.90
N ARG A 83 12.92 -0.93 -14.51
CA ARG A 83 14.25 -0.34 -14.68
C ARG A 83 14.74 -0.55 -16.11
N ASP A 84 15.36 0.48 -16.68
CA ASP A 84 16.05 0.39 -17.98
C ASP A 84 17.31 -0.49 -17.89
#